data_AF-A0A8S8YLH3-F1
#
_entry.id   AF-A0A8S8YLH3-F1
#
_cell.length_a   1.000
_cell.length_b   1.000
_cell.length_c   1.000
_cell.angle_alpha   90.00
_cell.angle_beta   90.00
_cell.angle_gamma   90.00
#
_symmetry.space_group_name_H-M   'P 1'
#
loop_
_entity.id
_entity.type
_entity.pdbx_description
1 polymer ?
#
loop_
_entity_poly.entity_id
_entity_poly.type
_entity_poly.pdbx_seq_one_letter_code
_entity_poly.pdbx_strand_id
1 'polypeptide(L)' 'MLQRGQAEMAIKWFRGAINSVNYCERGAAWANLARAHLEMGRTTSALFAAQEAAALMPDEDELDELLEQLTDGLA' A
#
# COMPACT_ATOMS: atom_id res chain seq x y z
N MET A 1 6.32 12.48 1.62
CA MET A 1 5.32 12.63 2.69
C MET A 1 4.06 13.26 2.13
N LEU A 2 2.93 12.56 2.24
CA LEU A 2 1.62 13.08 1.88
C LEU A 2 1.09 13.92 3.06
N GLN A 3 0.44 15.05 2.79
CA GLN A 3 -0.29 15.72 3.87
C GLN A 3 -1.43 14.81 4.34
N ARG A 4 -1.72 14.80 5.64
CA ARG A 4 -2.69 13.86 6.26
C ARG A 4 -4.07 13.84 5.57
N GLY A 5 -4.57 14.98 5.11
CA GLY A 5 -5.81 15.07 4.32
C GLY A 5 -5.69 14.50 2.89
N GLN A 6 -4.49 14.58 2.30
CA GLN A 6 -4.20 13.96 1.00
C GLN A 6 -4.08 12.44 1.12
N ALA A 7 -3.52 11.93 2.23
CA ALA A 7 -3.42 10.49 2.48
C ALA A 7 -4.80 9.82 2.60
N GLU A 8 -5.76 10.42 3.31
CA GLU A 8 -7.12 9.86 3.38
C GLU A 8 -7.85 9.86 2.05
N MET A 9 -7.67 10.91 1.24
CA MET A 9 -8.23 10.97 -0.10
C MET A 9 -7.58 9.92 -1.00
N ALA A 10 -6.25 9.78 -0.94
CA ALA A 10 -5.50 8.78 -1.70
C ALA A 10 -5.96 7.35 -1.37
N ILE A 11 -6.18 7.03 -0.09
CA ILE A 11 -6.74 5.73 0.32
C ILE A 11 -8.08 5.45 -0.37
N LYS A 12 -8.98 6.43 -0.47
CA LYS A 12 -10.27 6.26 -1.15
C LYS A 12 -10.08 5.98 -2.64
N TRP A 13 -9.18 6.72 -3.30
CA TRP A 13 -8.86 6.51 -4.71
C TRP A 13 -8.26 5.14 -4.98
N PHE A 14 -7.26 4.71 -4.22
CA PHE A 14 -6.63 3.41 -4.42
C PHE A 14 -7.60 2.25 -4.17
N ARG A 15 -8.46 2.34 -3.14
CA ARG A 15 -9.54 1.38 -2.95
C ARG A 15 -10.51 1.34 -4.13
N GLY A 16 -10.85 2.50 -4.71
CA GLY A 16 -11.66 2.57 -5.93
C GLY A 16 -10.98 1.88 -7.12
N ALA A 17 -9.68 2.12 -7.31
CA ALA A 17 -8.90 1.50 -8.38
C ALA A 17 -8.81 -0.01 -8.23
N ILE A 18 -8.51 -0.52 -7.02
CA ILE A 18 -8.45 -1.96 -6.71
C ILE A 18 -9.78 -2.66 -7.01
N ASN A 19 -10.91 -2.04 -6.63
CA ASN A 19 -12.25 -2.60 -6.83
C ASN A 19 -12.79 -2.43 -8.25
N SER A 20 -12.09 -1.72 -9.13
CA SER A 20 -12.52 -1.53 -10.52
C SER A 20 -12.28 -2.80 -11.33
N VAL A 21 -13.30 -3.20 -12.10
CA VAL A 21 -13.28 -4.41 -12.94
C VAL A 21 -12.18 -4.35 -14.00
N ASN A 22 -11.92 -3.15 -14.54
CA ASN A 22 -11.02 -2.95 -15.68
C ASN A 22 -9.64 -2.38 -15.31
N TYR A 23 -9.33 -2.24 -14.02
CA TYR A 23 -8.04 -1.70 -13.63
C TYR A 23 -6.99 -2.83 -13.59
N CYS A 24 -6.04 -2.78 -14.51
CA CYS A 24 -5.01 -3.80 -14.67
C CYS A 24 -3.82 -3.63 -13.71
N GLU A 25 -3.55 -2.42 -13.22
CA GLU A 25 -2.39 -2.11 -12.36
C GLU A 25 -2.71 -2.24 -10.86
N ARG A 26 -3.44 -3.29 -10.47
CA ARG A 26 -3.85 -3.48 -9.06
C ARG A 26 -2.67 -3.55 -8.10
N GLY A 27 -1.53 -4.13 -8.51
CA GLY A 27 -0.32 -4.19 -7.70
C GLY A 27 0.18 -2.80 -7.29
N ALA A 28 0.30 -1.88 -8.26
CA ALA A 28 0.73 -0.50 -8.00
C ALA A 28 -0.27 0.25 -7.11
N ALA A 29 -1.59 0.02 -7.27
CA ALA A 29 -2.58 0.61 -6.39
C ALA A 29 -2.47 0.07 -4.95
N TRP A 30 -2.20 -1.22 -4.76
CA TRP A 30 -1.94 -1.80 -3.44
C TRP A 30 -0.67 -1.24 -2.80
N ALA A 31 0.42 -1.10 -3.56
CA ALA A 31 1.68 -0.51 -3.08
C ALA A 31 1.48 0.94 -2.59
N ASN A 32 0.77 1.74 -3.38
CA ASN A 32 0.46 3.12 -3.01
C ASN A 32 -0.53 3.21 -1.83
N LEU A 33 -1.46 2.26 -1.71
CA LEU A 33 -2.34 2.14 -0.56
C LEU A 33 -1.55 1.83 0.73
N ALA A 34 -0.53 0.97 0.64
CA ALA A 34 0.36 0.66 1.77
C ALA A 34 1.10 1.92 2.25
N ARG A 35 1.72 2.68 1.33
CA ARG A 35 2.39 3.95 1.64
C ARG A 35 1.46 4.97 2.26
N ALA A 36 0.23 5.12 1.74
CA ALA A 36 -0.75 6.03 2.30
C ALA A 36 -1.21 5.62 3.71
N HIS A 37 -1.28 4.33 4.01
CA HIS A 37 -1.55 3.83 5.37
C HIS A 37 -0.37 4.08 6.32
N LEU A 38 0.87 3.91 5.87
CA LEU A 38 2.08 4.22 6.65
C LEU A 38 2.16 5.69 7.06
N GLU A 39 1.92 6.61 6.12
CA GLU A 39 1.89 8.06 6.39
C GLU A 39 0.82 8.44 7.43
N MET A 40 -0.19 7.59 7.62
CA MET A 40 -1.24 7.74 8.63
C MET A 40 -0.93 7.01 9.95
N GLY A 41 0.23 6.36 10.07
CA GLY A 41 0.60 5.52 11.21
C GLY A 41 -0.22 4.24 11.32
N ARG A 42 -0.86 3.80 10.23
CA ARG A 42 -1.76 2.62 10.20
C ARG A 42 -0.98 1.37 9.79
N THR A 43 0.01 0.98 10.59
CA THR A 43 0.99 -0.08 10.27
C THR A 43 0.36 -1.40 9.84
N THR A 44 -0.65 -1.91 10.55
CA THR A 44 -1.32 -3.17 10.18
C THR A 44 -2.02 -3.09 8.82
N SER A 45 -2.68 -1.97 8.52
CA SER A 45 -3.32 -1.76 7.21
C SER A 45 -2.29 -1.61 6.09
N ALA A 46 -1.15 -0.98 6.40
CA ALA A 46 -0.06 -0.87 5.46
C ALA A 46 0.57 -2.24 5.16
N LEU A 47 0.81 -3.06 6.18
CA LEU A 47 1.35 -4.41 6.02
C LEU A 47 0.45 -5.28 5.14
N PHE A 48 -0.85 -5.29 5.42
CA PHE A 48 -1.81 -6.00 4.58
C PHE A 48 -1.74 -5.55 3.12
N ALA A 49 -1.75 -4.23 2.88
CA ALA A 49 -1.69 -3.70 1.52
C ALA A 49 -0.36 -4.00 0.80
N ALA A 50 0.77 -3.99 1.52
CA ALA A 50 2.07 -4.34 0.96
C ALA A 50 2.15 -5.82 0.57
N GLN A 51 1.56 -6.73 1.37
CA GLN A 51 1.47 -8.16 1.05
C GLN A 51 0.66 -8.41 -0.22
N GLU A 52 -0.49 -7.75 -0.36
CA GLU A 52 -1.31 -7.83 -1.58
C GLU A 52 -0.58 -7.26 -2.81
N ALA A 53 0.23 -6.21 -2.62
CA ALA A 53 1.07 -5.67 -3.69
C ALA A 53 2.14 -6.68 -4.13
N ALA A 54 2.87 -7.27 -3.17
CA ALA A 54 3.96 -8.21 -3.43
C ALA A 54 3.46 -9.49 -4.11
N ALA A 55 2.25 -9.94 -3.78
CA ALA A 55 1.61 -11.08 -4.45
C ALA A 55 1.35 -10.81 -5.95
N LEU A 56 1.19 -9.55 -6.35
CA LEU A 56 0.91 -9.15 -7.73
C LEU A 56 2.14 -8.66 -8.50
N MET A 57 3.18 -8.22 -7.78
CA MET A 57 4.42 -7.67 -8.32
C MET A 57 5.61 -8.29 -7.57
N PRO A 58 5.87 -9.59 -7.76
CA PRO A 58 6.88 -10.33 -6.98
C PRO A 58 8.33 -9.93 -7.31
N ASP A 59 8.56 -9.24 -8.43
CA ASP A 59 9.89 -8.81 -8.87
C ASP A 59 10.18 -7.34 -8.51
N GLU A 60 9.35 -6.72 -7.65
CA GLU A 60 9.50 -5.32 -7.25
C GLU A 60 10.21 -5.22 -5.90
N ASP A 61 11.54 -5.04 -5.94
CA ASP A 61 12.41 -4.99 -4.75
C ASP A 61 11.94 -3.97 -3.68
N GLU A 62 11.34 -2.85 -4.10
CA GLU A 62 10.83 -1.80 -3.19
C GLU A 62 9.70 -2.33 -2.29
N LEU A 63 9.00 -3.40 -2.68
CA LEU A 63 7.96 -4.04 -1.84
C LEU A 63 8.56 -4.93 -0.75
N ASP A 64 9.69 -5.58 -1.02
CA ASP A 64 10.39 -6.38 -0.02
C ASP A 64 10.94 -5.49 1.09
N GLU A 65 11.57 -4.37 0.72
CA GLU A 65 12.05 -3.36 1.68
C GLU A 65 10.91 -2.78 2.53
N LEU A 66 9.76 -2.52 1.89
CA LEU A 66 8.57 -2.02 2.57
C LEU A 66 8.00 -3.04 3.58
N LEU A 67 8.00 -4.32 3.23
CA LEU A 67 7.55 -5.40 4.10
C LEU A 67 8.49 -5.60 5.30
N GLU A 68 9.80 -5.52 5.09
CA GLU A 68 10.80 -5.56 6.16
C GLU A 68 10.57 -4.39 7.14
N GLN A 69 10.47 -3.16 6.63
CA GLN A 69 10.18 -1.98 7.47
C GLN A 69 8.89 -2.15 8.30
N LEU A 70 7.84 -2.70 7.71
CA LEU A 70 6.54 -2.87 8.34
C LEU A 70 6.52 -3.98 9.39
N THR A 71 7.36 -4.99 9.24
CA THR A 71 7.47 -6.12 10.17
C THR A 71 8.39 -5.80 11.34
N ASP A 72 9.49 -5.09 11.11
CA ASP A 72 10.37 -4.59 12.17
C ASP A 72 9.66 -3.65 13.13
N GLY A 73 8.72 -2.84 12.64
CA GLY A 73 7.91 -1.94 13.47
C GLY A 73 6.87 -2.63 14.36
N LEU A 74 6.72 -3.96 14.29
CA LEU A 74 5.78 -4.76 15.07
C LEU A 74 6.45 -5.61 16.18
N ALA A 75 7.79 -5.67 16.20
CA ALA A 75 8.59 -6.38 17.20
C ALA A 75 8.81 -5.52 18.46
#